data_AF-C3ZMI9-F1
#
_entry.id   AF-C3ZMI9-F1
#
_cell.length_a   1.000
_cell.length_b   1.000
_cell.length_c   1.000
_cell.angle_alpha   90.00
_cell.angle_beta   90.00
_cell.angle_gamma   90.00
#
_symmetry.space_group_name_H-M   'P 1'
#
loop_
_entity.id
_entity.type
_entity.pdbx_description
1 polymer ?
#
loop_
_entity_poly.entity_id
_entity_poly.type
_entity_poly.pdbx_seq_one_letter_code
_entity_poly.pdbx_strand_id
1 'polypeptide(L)'
;FLKGFAAAFFYGLDVHVLPEISLENIDCTKRVHKNTNQKQVLVGDLFPYLQKMCPPDGYSVVGISWTDLYPSEELNFVLGEASFVQHSAVISFGQFEPKLYKDGLRVRECGSEGEDERAIMLLKLTKSLCHESCHLMGLSHCVFFQCLMNESSSMEQAFKQPLFLCPVCLRKLQKMCKFDIRERYHMLREML
;
A
#
# COMPACT_ATOMS: atom_id res chain seq x y z
N PHE A 1 9.49 -7.65 8.40
CA PHE A 1 8.53 -8.38 7.54
C PHE A 1 8.32 -7.70 6.19
N LEU A 2 7.69 -6.51 6.11
CA LEU A 2 7.31 -5.85 4.84
C LEU A 2 8.43 -5.77 3.81
N LYS A 3 9.63 -5.31 4.20
CA LYS A 3 10.83 -5.28 3.32
C LYS A 3 11.11 -6.66 2.68
N GLY A 4 11.14 -7.71 3.50
CA GLY A 4 11.42 -9.07 3.03
C GLY A 4 10.31 -9.61 2.12
N PHE A 5 9.06 -9.36 2.47
CA PHE A 5 7.93 -9.77 1.63
C PHE A 5 7.95 -9.05 0.28
N ALA A 6 8.18 -7.73 0.28
CA ALA A 6 8.30 -6.95 -0.95
C ALA A 6 9.46 -7.45 -1.82
N ALA A 7 10.63 -7.75 -1.23
CA ALA A 7 11.77 -8.32 -1.95
C ALA A 7 11.44 -9.69 -2.56
N ALA A 8 10.69 -10.54 -1.85
CA ALA A 8 10.22 -11.81 -2.39
C ALA A 8 9.15 -11.64 -3.47
N PHE A 9 8.23 -10.68 -3.32
CA PHE A 9 7.15 -10.43 -4.27
C PHE A 9 7.65 -9.82 -5.58
N PHE A 10 8.58 -8.89 -5.49
CA PHE A 10 9.26 -8.20 -6.60
C PHE A 10 10.65 -8.79 -6.86
N TYR A 11 10.76 -10.12 -6.76
CA TYR A 11 12.03 -10.84 -6.86
C TYR A 11 12.87 -10.39 -8.07
N GLY A 12 14.17 -10.19 -7.85
CA GLY A 12 15.08 -9.57 -8.81
C GLY A 12 15.25 -8.06 -8.64
N LEU A 13 14.51 -7.43 -7.71
CA LEU A 13 14.75 -6.06 -7.27
C LEU A 13 15.22 -6.02 -5.81
N ASP A 14 16.16 -5.13 -5.53
CA ASP A 14 16.58 -4.83 -4.17
C ASP A 14 15.59 -3.87 -3.51
N VAL A 15 15.21 -4.19 -2.27
CA VAL A 15 14.31 -3.36 -1.46
C VAL A 15 15.10 -2.77 -0.31
N HIS A 16 15.15 -1.44 -0.26
CA HIS A 16 15.82 -0.68 0.79
C HIS A 16 14.81 0.07 1.66
N VAL A 17 15.13 0.20 2.94
CA VAL A 17 14.36 1.05 3.86
C VAL A 17 15.16 2.34 4.01
N LEU A 18 14.55 3.46 3.61
CA LEU A 18 15.14 4.78 3.76
C LEU A 18 14.90 5.33 5.17
N PRO A 19 15.67 6.34 5.61
CA PRO A 19 15.43 7.01 6.89
C PRO A 19 13.99 7.55 6.99
N GLU A 20 13.46 7.52 8.20
CA GLU A 20 12.14 8.09 8.50
C GLU A 20 12.14 9.61 8.27
N ILE A 21 11.02 10.11 7.76
CA ILE A 21 10.78 11.53 7.52
C ILE A 21 9.52 11.98 8.26
N SER A 22 9.56 13.19 8.84
CA SER A 22 8.37 13.81 9.43
C SER A 22 7.52 14.47 8.35
N LEU A 23 6.20 14.27 8.40
CA LEU A 23 5.22 14.99 7.58
C LEU A 23 5.17 16.51 7.86
N GLU A 24 5.84 16.96 8.93
CA GLU A 24 6.03 18.39 9.19
C GLU A 24 7.11 19.01 8.28
N ASN A 25 8.03 18.19 7.78
CA ASN A 25 9.10 18.61 6.87
C ASN A 25 8.68 18.55 5.39
N ILE A 26 7.43 18.17 5.12
CA ILE A 26 6.86 18.09 3.78
C ILE A 26 5.79 19.15 3.67
N ASP A 27 5.93 20.04 2.69
CA ASP A 27 4.89 20.97 2.31
C ASP A 27 3.73 20.20 1.66
N CYS A 28 2.66 20.01 2.42
CA CYS A 28 1.51 19.22 2.01
C CYS A 28 0.22 19.78 2.60
N THR A 29 -0.85 19.70 1.82
CA THR A 29 -2.19 20.12 2.19
C THR A 29 -2.75 19.18 3.25
N LYS A 30 -3.26 19.77 4.33
CA LYS A 30 -3.75 19.06 5.51
C LYS A 30 -5.20 19.44 5.77
N ARG A 31 -6.02 18.47 6.15
CA ARG A 31 -7.38 18.72 6.65
C ARG A 31 -7.66 17.90 7.90
N VAL A 32 -8.71 18.29 8.62
CA VAL A 32 -9.27 17.50 9.72
C VAL A 32 -10.61 16.94 9.25
N HIS A 33 -10.72 15.62 9.22
CA HIS A 33 -11.95 14.96 8.79
C HIS A 33 -13.07 15.24 9.79
N LYS A 34 -14.20 15.79 9.32
CA LYS A 34 -15.27 16.34 10.19
C LYS A 34 -15.88 15.30 11.15
N ASN A 35 -15.99 14.04 10.71
CA ASN A 35 -16.68 13.00 11.48
C ASN A 35 -15.74 12.23 12.42
N THR A 36 -14.49 12.03 12.01
CA THR A 36 -13.51 11.23 12.76
C THR A 36 -12.55 12.10 13.57
N ASN A 37 -12.54 13.41 13.30
CA ASN A 37 -11.63 14.41 13.87
C ASN A 37 -10.14 14.09 13.66
N GLN A 38 -9.83 13.30 12.64
CA GLN A 38 -8.48 12.88 12.32
C GLN A 38 -7.82 13.82 11.33
N LYS A 39 -6.51 14.03 11.50
CA LYS A 39 -5.69 14.73 10.52
C LYS A 39 -5.53 13.84 9.29
N GLN A 40 -5.72 14.43 8.12
CA GLN A 40 -5.49 13.79 6.83
C GLN A 40 -4.57 14.66 5.98
N VAL A 41 -3.79 14.01 5.11
CA VAL A 41 -2.89 14.68 4.16
C VAL A 41 -3.33 14.37 2.73
N LEU A 42 -3.26 15.36 1.85
CA LEU A 42 -3.53 15.17 0.43
C LEU A 42 -2.41 14.30 -0.17
N VAL A 43 -2.76 13.12 -0.66
CA VAL A 43 -1.77 12.13 -1.09
C VAL A 43 -0.94 12.61 -2.28
N GLY A 44 -1.55 13.39 -3.17
CA GLY A 44 -0.88 13.95 -4.35
C GLY A 44 0.33 14.84 -4.03
N ASP A 45 0.30 15.55 -2.90
CA ASP A 45 1.39 16.45 -2.48
C ASP A 45 2.65 15.69 -2.04
N LEU A 46 2.50 14.41 -1.69
CA LEU A 46 3.61 13.59 -1.21
C LEU A 46 4.46 13.04 -2.36
N PHE A 47 3.89 12.87 -3.55
CA PHE A 47 4.59 12.23 -4.68
C PHE A 47 5.87 12.98 -5.12
N PRO A 48 5.85 14.32 -5.36
CA PRO A 48 7.05 15.03 -5.79
C PRO A 48 8.15 15.03 -4.72
N TYR A 49 7.77 15.00 -3.44
CA TYR A 49 8.74 14.89 -2.34
C TYR A 49 9.38 13.51 -2.34
N LEU A 50 8.57 12.45 -2.36
CA LEU A 50 9.06 11.08 -2.36
C LEU A 50 9.95 10.79 -3.56
N GLN A 51 9.58 11.24 -4.76
CA GLN A 51 10.40 11.08 -5.96
C GLN A 51 11.84 11.55 -5.75
N LYS A 52 12.06 12.68 -5.04
CA LYS A 52 13.40 13.20 -4.73
C LYS A 52 14.17 12.35 -3.73
N MET A 53 13.47 11.53 -2.93
CA MET A 53 14.06 10.60 -1.99
C MET A 53 14.43 9.26 -2.64
N CYS A 54 13.94 8.99 -3.84
CA CYS A 54 14.31 7.78 -4.57
C CYS A 54 15.81 7.85 -4.96
N PRO A 55 16.61 6.83 -4.65
CA PRO A 55 18.01 6.79 -5.07
C PRO A 55 18.16 6.91 -6.60
N PRO A 56 19.29 7.40 -7.13
CA PRO A 56 19.49 7.55 -8.58
C PRO A 56 19.37 6.26 -9.39
N ASP A 57 19.69 5.11 -8.78
CA ASP A 57 19.53 3.75 -9.32
C ASP A 57 18.22 3.07 -8.88
N GLY A 58 17.41 3.76 -8.07
CA GLY A 58 16.13 3.29 -7.59
C GLY A 58 15.07 3.33 -8.69
N TYR A 59 14.29 2.26 -8.81
CA TYR A 59 13.18 2.21 -9.76
C TYR A 59 11.99 3.07 -9.29
N SER A 60 11.65 2.98 -8.01
CA SER A 60 10.52 3.67 -7.41
C SER A 60 10.65 3.76 -5.90
N VAL A 61 9.81 4.56 -5.26
CA VAL A 61 9.74 4.72 -3.81
C VAL A 61 8.30 4.57 -3.31
N VAL A 62 8.12 3.94 -2.15
CA VAL A 62 6.81 3.84 -1.50
C VAL A 62 6.90 4.43 -0.10
N GLY A 63 6.16 5.51 0.12
CA GLY A 63 5.97 6.11 1.42
C GLY A 63 4.99 5.29 2.25
N ILE A 64 5.29 5.14 3.53
CA ILE A 64 4.43 4.47 4.49
C ILE A 64 4.13 5.46 5.62
N SER A 65 2.85 5.72 5.89
CA SER A 65 2.42 6.77 6.83
C SER A 65 1.41 6.26 7.85
N TRP A 66 1.51 6.71 9.10
CA TRP A 66 0.44 6.56 10.11
C TRP A 66 -0.69 7.57 9.97
N THR A 67 -0.44 8.67 9.25
CA THR A 67 -1.46 9.68 9.01
C THR A 67 -2.37 9.26 7.87
N ASP A 68 -3.67 9.48 8.04
CA ASP A 68 -4.69 9.16 7.05
C ASP A 68 -4.50 10.00 5.78
N LEU A 69 -4.84 9.44 4.62
CA LEU A 69 -4.61 10.06 3.31
C LEU A 69 -5.95 10.33 2.65
N TYR A 70 -6.04 11.41 1.88
CA TYR A 70 -7.21 11.68 1.04
C TYR A 70 -6.78 12.00 -0.39
N PRO A 71 -7.55 11.57 -1.41
CA PRO A 71 -7.19 11.76 -2.81
C PRO A 71 -7.68 13.10 -3.40
N SER A 72 -8.81 13.62 -2.91
CA SER A 72 -9.38 14.90 -3.33
C SER A 72 -10.35 15.46 -2.29
N GLU A 73 -10.71 16.74 -2.41
CA GLU A 73 -11.62 17.43 -1.47
C GLU A 73 -12.97 16.72 -1.29
N GLU A 74 -13.44 16.02 -2.31
CA GLU A 74 -14.74 15.35 -2.36
C GLU A 74 -14.73 13.93 -1.77
N LEU A 75 -13.56 13.33 -1.63
CA LEU A 75 -13.40 11.94 -1.22
C LEU A 75 -12.89 11.84 0.22
N ASN A 76 -13.36 10.82 0.95
CA ASN A 76 -13.12 10.72 2.40
C ASN A 76 -11.69 10.30 2.73
N PHE A 77 -11.17 9.22 2.14
CA PHE A 77 -9.83 8.72 2.38
C PHE A 77 -9.38 7.75 1.28
N VAL A 78 -8.09 7.40 1.27
CA VAL A 78 -7.54 6.32 0.43
C VAL A 78 -6.53 5.50 1.25
N LEU A 79 -6.50 4.18 1.03
CA LEU A 79 -5.52 3.30 1.68
C LEU A 79 -4.11 3.44 1.11
N GLY A 80 -4.04 3.82 -0.16
CA GLY A 80 -2.81 4.14 -0.84
C GLY A 80 -3.11 4.65 -2.23
N GLU A 81 -2.15 5.37 -2.79
CA GLU A 81 -2.22 5.84 -4.16
C GLU A 81 -0.81 5.85 -4.73
N ALA A 82 -0.73 5.53 -6.01
CA ALA A 82 0.51 5.49 -6.76
C ALA A 82 0.48 6.49 -7.91
N SER A 83 1.56 7.25 -8.05
CA SER A 83 1.83 7.96 -9.30
C SER A 83 2.89 7.25 -10.11
N PHE A 84 2.47 6.74 -11.27
CA PHE A 84 3.38 6.22 -12.28
C PHE A 84 4.32 7.31 -12.83
N VAL A 85 3.90 8.56 -12.94
CA VAL A 85 4.74 9.64 -13.51
C VAL A 85 5.86 10.04 -12.54
N GLN A 86 5.56 10.10 -11.25
CA GLN A 86 6.56 10.45 -10.21
C GLN A 86 7.34 9.22 -9.70
N HIS A 87 7.02 8.00 -10.17
CA HIS A 87 7.57 6.74 -9.65
C HIS A 87 7.49 6.63 -8.12
N SER A 88 6.40 7.14 -7.54
CA SER A 88 6.21 7.20 -6.10
C SER A 88 4.80 6.78 -5.72
N ALA A 89 4.67 5.97 -4.69
CA ALA A 89 3.39 5.67 -4.06
C ALA A 89 3.40 6.03 -2.58
N VAL A 90 2.23 6.13 -1.98
CA VAL A 90 2.06 6.28 -0.53
C VAL A 90 0.98 5.32 -0.09
N ILE A 91 1.19 4.63 1.03
CA ILE A 91 0.15 3.84 1.72
C ILE A 91 -0.02 4.34 3.15
N SER A 92 -1.24 4.21 3.68
CA SER A 92 -1.62 4.68 5.02
C SER A 92 -1.99 3.54 5.97
N PHE A 93 -1.53 3.66 7.21
CA PHE A 93 -1.93 2.87 8.37
C PHE A 93 -3.08 3.50 9.15
N GLY A 94 -3.44 4.76 8.89
CA GLY A 94 -4.30 5.58 9.75
C GLY A 94 -5.73 5.06 9.91
N GLN A 95 -6.21 4.24 8.97
CA GLN A 95 -7.51 3.57 9.08
C GLN A 95 -7.47 2.23 9.83
N PHE A 96 -6.29 1.64 10.03
CA PHE A 96 -6.16 0.34 10.69
C PHE A 96 -5.92 0.42 12.19
N GLU A 97 -5.64 1.60 12.72
CA GLU A 97 -5.59 1.81 14.17
C GLU A 97 -6.97 1.47 14.79
N PRO A 98 -7.04 0.65 15.85
CA PRO A 98 -8.28 0.42 16.57
C PRO A 98 -8.81 1.74 17.18
N LYS A 99 -9.77 2.39 16.53
CA LYS A 99 -10.33 3.67 16.99
C LYS A 99 -11.36 3.43 18.09
N LEU A 100 -11.11 4.03 19.25
CA LEU A 100 -12.13 4.28 20.28
C LEU A 100 -12.97 5.49 19.83
N TYR A 101 -14.22 5.27 19.42
CA TYR A 101 -15.14 6.39 19.15
C TYR A 101 -15.75 6.91 20.47
N LYS A 102 -16.24 8.16 20.45
CA LYS A 102 -16.73 8.91 21.62
C LYS A 102 -17.83 8.23 22.44
N ASP A 103 -18.52 7.23 21.88
CA ASP A 103 -19.58 6.48 22.58
C ASP A 103 -19.07 5.22 23.30
N GLY A 104 -17.74 5.05 23.45
CA GLY A 104 -17.16 3.89 24.13
C GLY A 104 -17.23 2.58 23.34
N LEU A 105 -17.84 2.60 22.13
CA LEU A 105 -17.76 1.48 21.20
C LEU A 105 -16.40 1.48 20.48
N ARG A 106 -15.67 0.37 20.63
CA ARG A 106 -14.61 -0.02 19.69
C ARG A 106 -15.30 -0.40 18.39
N VAL A 107 -15.21 0.43 17.35
CA VAL A 107 -15.63 -0.03 16.03
C VAL A 107 -14.51 -0.92 15.51
N ARG A 108 -14.71 -2.23 15.64
CA ARG A 108 -13.87 -3.24 14.98
C ARG A 108 -14.08 -3.12 13.47
N GLU A 109 -13.16 -2.46 12.77
CA GLU A 109 -12.96 -2.72 11.33
C GLU A 109 -11.90 -3.81 11.09
N CYS A 110 -11.26 -4.29 12.16
CA CYS A 110 -10.26 -5.35 12.12
C CYS A 110 -10.60 -6.45 13.12
N GLY A 111 -10.94 -7.62 12.58
CA GLY A 111 -10.95 -8.89 13.31
C GLY A 111 -12.29 -9.26 13.94
N SER A 112 -12.71 -10.50 13.70
CA SER A 112 -13.68 -11.19 14.54
C SER A 112 -13.07 -11.46 15.94
N GLU A 113 -13.89 -11.81 16.93
CA GLU A 113 -13.37 -12.22 18.25
C GLU A 113 -12.40 -13.40 18.10
N GLY A 114 -11.12 -13.17 18.42
CA GLY A 114 -10.09 -14.21 18.45
C GLY A 114 -9.03 -14.15 17.35
N GLU A 115 -9.11 -13.21 16.39
CA GLU A 115 -8.08 -13.04 15.36
C GLU A 115 -6.92 -12.14 15.82
N ASP A 116 -5.69 -12.44 15.39
CA ASP A 116 -4.53 -11.58 15.65
C ASP A 116 -4.64 -10.28 14.84
N GLU A 117 -5.10 -9.22 15.50
CA GLU A 117 -5.29 -7.88 14.93
C GLU A 117 -4.04 -7.36 14.23
N ARG A 118 -2.84 -7.68 14.75
CA ARG A 118 -1.57 -7.28 14.13
C ARG A 118 -1.31 -8.04 12.84
N ALA A 119 -1.59 -9.34 12.81
CA ALA A 119 -1.44 -10.15 11.61
C ALA A 119 -2.38 -9.67 10.49
N ILE A 120 -3.63 -9.36 10.82
CA ILE A 120 -4.60 -8.79 9.88
C ILE A 120 -4.10 -7.45 9.34
N MET A 121 -3.68 -6.54 10.22
CA MET A 121 -3.14 -5.24 9.82
C MET A 121 -1.95 -5.42 8.87
N LEU A 122 -0.99 -6.28 9.24
CA LEU A 122 0.19 -6.56 8.44
C LEU A 122 -0.16 -7.12 7.06
N LEU A 123 -1.15 -8.01 6.97
CA LEU A 123 -1.64 -8.54 5.70
C LEU A 123 -2.25 -7.44 4.82
N LYS A 124 -3.11 -6.59 5.39
CA LYS A 124 -3.75 -5.48 4.67
C LYS A 124 -2.70 -4.53 4.09
N LEU A 125 -1.69 -4.18 4.89
CA LEU A 125 -0.58 -3.33 4.47
C LEU A 125 0.29 -3.98 3.41
N THR A 126 0.56 -5.28 3.54
CA THR A 126 1.31 -6.03 2.54
C THR A 126 0.58 -6.04 1.20
N LYS A 127 -0.75 -6.20 1.21
CA LYS A 127 -1.58 -6.10 0.00
C LYS A 127 -1.49 -4.71 -0.62
N SER A 128 -1.74 -3.64 0.15
CA SER A 128 -1.66 -2.26 -0.36
C SER A 128 -0.26 -1.92 -0.89
N LEU A 129 0.80 -2.27 -0.16
CA LEU A 129 2.18 -2.09 -0.60
C LEU A 129 2.42 -2.75 -1.96
N CYS A 130 2.02 -4.01 -2.12
CA CYS A 130 2.24 -4.75 -3.35
C CYS A 130 1.36 -4.24 -4.50
N HIS A 131 0.12 -3.82 -4.21
CA HIS A 131 -0.82 -3.26 -5.19
C HIS A 131 -0.29 -1.94 -5.75
N GLU A 132 0.02 -0.97 -4.89
CA GLU A 132 0.53 0.33 -5.31
C GLU A 132 1.89 0.20 -6.00
N SER A 133 2.77 -0.68 -5.53
CA SER A 133 4.05 -0.94 -6.19
C SER A 133 3.86 -1.51 -7.60
N CYS A 134 2.84 -2.34 -7.84
CA CYS A 134 2.52 -2.83 -9.18
C CYS A 134 2.06 -1.69 -10.11
N HIS A 135 1.32 -0.70 -9.59
CA HIS A 135 0.99 0.51 -10.36
C HIS A 135 2.23 1.28 -10.81
N LEU A 136 3.25 1.41 -9.95
CA LEU A 136 4.55 2.01 -10.31
C LEU A 136 5.29 1.22 -11.42
N MET A 137 4.95 -0.06 -11.59
CA MET A 137 5.45 -0.92 -12.66
C MET A 137 4.58 -0.92 -13.91
N GLY A 138 3.60 -0.02 -13.98
CA GLY A 138 2.72 0.16 -15.13
C GLY A 138 1.58 -0.85 -15.22
N LEU A 139 1.29 -1.60 -14.15
CA LEU A 139 0.11 -2.47 -14.12
C LEU A 139 -1.12 -1.64 -13.77
N SER A 140 -2.07 -1.54 -14.70
CA SER A 140 -3.43 -1.04 -14.40
C SER A 140 -4.25 -2.09 -13.64
N HIS A 141 -5.42 -1.68 -13.14
CA HIS A 141 -6.38 -2.60 -12.55
C HIS A 141 -6.70 -3.79 -13.48
N CYS A 142 -6.83 -4.96 -12.89
CA CYS A 142 -7.05 -6.23 -13.56
C CYS A 142 -8.54 -6.57 -13.54
N VAL A 143 -9.09 -6.94 -14.70
CA VAL A 143 -10.48 -7.38 -14.85
C VAL A 143 -10.61 -8.85 -15.25
N PHE A 144 -9.50 -9.56 -15.44
CA PHE A 144 -9.50 -10.91 -16.02
C PHE A 144 -9.83 -12.03 -15.02
N PHE A 145 -9.32 -11.92 -13.80
CA PHE A 145 -9.40 -12.96 -12.76
C PHE A 145 -9.36 -12.31 -11.37
N GLN A 146 -9.60 -13.11 -10.32
CA GLN A 146 -9.23 -12.73 -8.96
C GLN A 146 -7.72 -12.47 -8.89
N CYS A 147 -7.35 -11.26 -8.52
CA CYS A 147 -6.00 -10.74 -8.60
C CYS A 147 -5.81 -9.67 -7.53
N LEU A 148 -4.60 -9.58 -6.97
CA LEU A 148 -4.22 -8.43 -6.14
C LEU A 148 -4.50 -7.08 -6.81
N MET A 149 -4.40 -7.01 -8.14
CA MET A 149 -4.63 -5.79 -8.92
C MET A 149 -6.10 -5.55 -9.28
N ASN A 150 -7.08 -6.24 -8.71
CA ASN A 150 -8.48 -5.91 -9.00
C ASN A 150 -8.83 -4.55 -8.41
N GLU A 151 -9.63 -3.75 -9.13
CA GLU A 151 -10.17 -2.50 -8.59
C GLU A 151 -11.07 -2.77 -7.38
N SER A 152 -11.10 -1.86 -6.42
CA SER A 152 -11.97 -1.92 -5.25
C SER A 152 -12.66 -0.59 -5.03
N SER A 153 -13.97 -0.63 -4.82
CA SER A 153 -14.73 0.56 -4.39
C SER A 153 -14.85 0.68 -2.87
N SER A 154 -14.36 -0.31 -2.12
CA SER A 154 -14.32 -0.28 -0.66
C SER A 154 -13.12 -1.05 -0.10
N MET A 155 -12.75 -0.71 1.14
CA MET A 155 -11.70 -1.43 1.87
C MET A 155 -12.03 -2.92 2.04
N GLU A 156 -13.30 -3.24 2.32
CA GLU A 156 -13.75 -4.62 2.49
C GLU A 156 -13.54 -5.44 1.21
N GLN A 157 -13.84 -4.86 0.04
CA GLN A 157 -13.57 -5.51 -1.24
C GLN A 157 -12.07 -5.73 -1.43
N ALA A 158 -11.25 -4.71 -1.21
CA ALA A 158 -9.80 -4.78 -1.35
C ALA A 158 -9.20 -5.91 -0.49
N PHE A 159 -9.74 -6.12 0.72
CA PHE A 159 -9.23 -7.16 1.60
C PHE A 159 -9.72 -8.57 1.29
N LYS A 160 -10.87 -8.72 0.63
CA LYS A 160 -11.35 -10.02 0.12
C LYS A 160 -10.57 -10.49 -1.12
N GLN A 161 -9.91 -9.59 -1.83
CA GLN A 161 -9.07 -9.92 -2.98
C GLN A 161 -7.85 -10.75 -2.55
N PRO A 162 -7.30 -11.60 -3.44
CA PRO A 162 -6.13 -12.41 -3.13
C PRO A 162 -4.87 -11.54 -2.93
N LEU A 163 -3.93 -12.01 -2.11
CA LEU A 163 -2.62 -11.38 -1.95
C LEU A 163 -1.74 -11.51 -3.22
N PHE A 164 -2.05 -12.46 -4.10
CA PHE A 164 -1.23 -12.79 -5.26
C PHE A 164 -1.80 -12.27 -6.57
N LEU A 165 -0.90 -12.09 -7.54
CA LEU A 165 -1.26 -11.75 -8.92
C LEU A 165 -1.84 -12.97 -9.63
N CYS A 166 -2.85 -12.73 -10.47
CA CYS A 166 -3.32 -13.73 -11.43
C CYS A 166 -2.25 -14.00 -12.51
N PRO A 167 -2.37 -15.07 -13.32
CA PRO A 167 -1.37 -15.41 -14.34
C PRO A 167 -1.05 -14.28 -15.32
N VAL A 168 -2.05 -13.46 -15.67
CA VAL A 168 -1.88 -12.31 -16.58
C VAL A 168 -0.99 -11.23 -15.95
N CYS A 169 -1.31 -10.81 -14.72
CA CYS A 169 -0.54 -9.77 -14.04
C CYS A 169 0.83 -10.29 -13.59
N LEU A 170 0.92 -11.56 -13.20
CA LEU A 170 2.20 -12.21 -12.90
C LEU A 170 3.13 -12.20 -14.12
N ARG A 171 2.60 -12.50 -15.33
CA ARG A 171 3.39 -12.45 -16.56
C ARG A 171 3.88 -11.04 -16.90
N LYS A 172 3.05 -10.00 -16.66
CA LYS A 172 3.43 -8.59 -16.81
C LYS A 172 4.57 -8.24 -15.85
N LEU A 173 4.41 -8.60 -14.58
CA LEU A 173 5.44 -8.36 -13.56
C LEU A 173 6.75 -9.09 -13.90
N GLN A 174 6.66 -10.38 -14.27
CA GLN A 174 7.81 -11.18 -14.69
C GLN A 174 8.53 -10.55 -15.88
N LYS A 175 7.81 -9.96 -16.84
CA LYS A 175 8.43 -9.28 -17.98
C LYS A 175 9.27 -8.08 -17.55
N MET A 176 8.84 -7.37 -16.50
CA MET A 176 9.56 -6.21 -15.95
C MET A 176 10.75 -6.63 -15.08
N CYS A 177 10.53 -7.50 -14.10
CA CYS A 177 11.54 -7.92 -13.12
C CYS A 177 12.49 -9.02 -13.63
N LYS A 178 12.12 -9.72 -14.71
CA LYS A 178 12.90 -10.82 -15.32
C LYS A 178 13.23 -11.98 -14.37
N PHE A 179 12.40 -12.22 -13.34
CA PHE A 179 12.58 -13.36 -12.44
C PHE A 179 12.16 -14.70 -13.05
N ASP A 180 12.71 -15.78 -12.49
CA ASP A 180 12.12 -17.11 -12.59
C ASP A 180 10.90 -17.23 -11.66
N ILE A 181 9.81 -17.80 -12.18
CA ILE A 181 8.54 -17.90 -11.44
C ILE A 181 8.66 -18.84 -10.24
N ARG A 182 9.38 -19.96 -10.37
CA ARG A 182 9.51 -20.94 -9.30
C ARG A 182 10.34 -20.37 -8.16
N GLU A 183 11.48 -19.75 -8.48
CA GLU A 183 12.33 -19.11 -7.47
C GLU A 183 11.58 -18.03 -6.70
N ARG A 184 10.81 -17.17 -7.41
CA ARG A 184 9.96 -16.18 -6.76
C ARG A 184 8.96 -16.80 -5.77
N TYR A 185 8.28 -17.89 -6.17
CA TYR A 185 7.33 -18.56 -5.27
C TYR A 185 8.00 -19.30 -4.12
N HIS A 186 9.22 -19.82 -4.30
CA HIS A 186 10.02 -20.33 -3.19
C HIS A 186 10.31 -19.23 -2.18
N MET A 187 10.77 -18.06 -2.62
CA MET A 187 10.99 -16.92 -1.73
C MET A 187 9.73 -16.46 -0.99
N LEU A 188 8.58 -16.44 -1.68
CA LEU A 188 7.31 -16.06 -1.07
C LEU A 188 6.82 -17.07 -0.03
N ARG A 189 7.08 -18.37 -0.24
CA ARG A 189 6.70 -19.43 0.70
C ARG A 189 7.44 -19.30 2.03
N GLU A 190 8.70 -18.89 2.03
CA GLU A 190 9.47 -18.71 3.28
C GLU A 190 8.99 -17.51 4.12
N MET A 191 8.11 -16.67 3.57
CA MET A 191 7.56 -15.48 4.22
C MET A 191 6.14 -15.65 4.76
N LEU A 192 5.46 -16.76 4.46
CA LEU A 192 4.04 -17.02 4.80
C LEU A 192 3.92 -18.21 5.75
#